data_AF-A0AAU9WGI1-F1
#
_entry.id   AF-A0AAU9WGI1-F1
#
_cell.length_a   1.000
_cell.length_b   1.000
_cell.length_c   1.000
_cell.angle_alpha   90.00
_cell.angle_beta   90.00
_cell.angle_gamma   90.00
#
_symmetry.space_group_name_H-M   'P 1'
#
loop_
_entity.id
_entity.type
_entity.pdbx_description
1 polymer ?
#
loop_
_entity_poly.entity_id
_entity_poly.type
_entity_poly.pdbx_seq_one_letter_code
_entity_poly.pdbx_strand_id
1 'polypeptide(L)'
;MPKMFPNLPRSFISDLHILEQMGWYKMQELASAYYKVFKYNEGSFKVMKKGAIDEIKDEKAKKLLLHWLEEFEKLNRQVALRQMDTKLVKFRLAHNEKYQEYLQSMSQGETGSYHITSTDYLAKALLYAAQAYHTRGAMRHVVQGLQMSAIPTCQYYTPLSTYDLWVSMIENWGEANKEYKNCKYISIAECLMKMSKYLSRMFNAMRVIRRSRLPKIDREGLLDFGTTDDPEFVTDLLLRYKKSGKKLSPAAYNFVRFFLDKFKCRISSHVHSNFLLLLNCLKKSKMR
;
A
#
# COMPACT_ATOMS: atom_id res chain seq x y z
N MET A 1 -10.74 -16.66 -21.19
CA MET A 1 -9.38 -16.55 -20.62
C MET A 1 -8.40 -16.37 -21.77
N PRO A 2 -7.38 -15.50 -21.69
CA PRO A 2 -6.41 -15.34 -22.77
C PRO A 2 -5.74 -16.68 -23.09
N LYS A 3 -5.63 -17.05 -24.37
CA LYS A 3 -5.07 -18.33 -24.84
C LYS A 3 -3.59 -18.57 -24.44
N MET A 4 -2.92 -17.54 -23.92
CA MET A 4 -1.51 -17.55 -23.49
C MET A 4 -1.25 -18.26 -22.16
N PHE A 5 -2.27 -18.75 -21.45
CA PHE A 5 -2.11 -19.56 -20.24
C PHE A 5 -2.70 -20.97 -20.44
N PRO A 6 -2.04 -21.84 -21.23
CA PRO A 6 -2.61 -23.11 -21.68
C PRO A 6 -2.84 -24.13 -20.55
N ASN A 7 -2.15 -23.98 -19.42
CA ASN A 7 -2.11 -24.99 -18.35
C ASN A 7 -2.93 -24.61 -17.10
N LEU A 8 -3.80 -23.59 -17.18
CA LEU A 8 -4.65 -23.24 -16.05
C LEU A 8 -5.89 -24.15 -16.00
N PRO A 9 -6.27 -24.67 -14.81
CA PRO A 9 -7.47 -25.48 -14.65
C PRO A 9 -8.71 -24.78 -15.18
N ARG A 10 -9.69 -25.55 -15.70
CA ARG A 10 -10.97 -24.97 -16.17
C ARG A 10 -11.71 -24.23 -15.05
N SER A 11 -11.56 -24.67 -13.79
CA SER A 11 -12.11 -24.05 -12.59
C SER A 11 -11.30 -22.88 -12.05
N PHE A 12 -10.14 -22.53 -12.65
CA PHE A 12 -9.23 -21.54 -12.09
C PHE A 12 -9.90 -20.21 -11.73
N ILE A 13 -10.78 -19.69 -12.61
CA ILE A 13 -11.47 -18.41 -12.37
C ILE A 13 -12.43 -18.52 -11.19
N SER A 14 -13.22 -19.59 -11.11
CA SER A 14 -14.16 -19.80 -10.00
C SER A 14 -13.41 -20.05 -8.69
N ASP A 15 -12.36 -20.85 -8.72
CA ASP A 15 -11.54 -21.18 -7.55
C ASP A 15 -10.88 -19.91 -7.04
N LEU A 16 -10.20 -19.15 -7.90
CA LEU A 16 -9.59 -17.87 -7.54
C LEU A 16 -10.62 -16.91 -6.92
N HIS A 17 -11.84 -16.84 -7.47
CA HIS A 17 -12.89 -15.99 -6.91
C HIS A 17 -13.31 -16.43 -5.50
N ILE A 18 -13.42 -17.73 -5.26
CA ILE A 18 -13.73 -18.28 -3.92
C ILE A 18 -12.60 -17.93 -2.95
N LEU A 19 -11.34 -18.14 -3.36
CA LEU A 19 -10.16 -17.83 -2.54
C LEU A 19 -10.13 -16.35 -2.14
N GLU A 20 -10.38 -15.45 -3.08
CA GLU A 20 -10.40 -14.00 -2.85
C GLU A 20 -11.46 -13.58 -1.80
N GLN A 21 -12.51 -14.38 -1.60
CA GLN A 21 -13.53 -14.10 -0.59
C GLN A 21 -13.19 -14.65 0.79
N MET A 22 -12.28 -15.62 0.89
CA MET A 22 -11.93 -16.25 2.15
C MET A 22 -11.21 -15.28 3.09
N GLY A 23 -11.59 -15.31 4.37
CA GLY A 23 -10.95 -14.50 5.41
C GLY A 23 -9.45 -14.74 5.53
N TRP A 24 -8.99 -15.98 5.23
CA TRP A 24 -7.57 -16.35 5.19
C TRP A 24 -6.76 -15.43 4.28
N TYR A 25 -7.23 -15.27 3.04
CA TYR A 25 -6.60 -14.48 1.99
C TYR A 25 -6.69 -12.99 2.26
N LYS A 26 -7.85 -12.54 2.71
CA LYS A 26 -8.03 -11.15 3.13
C LYS A 26 -6.97 -10.85 4.20
N MET A 27 -6.94 -11.57 5.31
CA MET A 27 -5.99 -11.27 6.38
C MET A 27 -4.50 -11.40 5.96
N GLN A 28 -4.18 -12.30 5.02
CA GLN A 28 -2.85 -12.36 4.40
C GLN A 28 -2.48 -11.05 3.69
N GLU A 29 -3.35 -10.56 2.80
CA GLU A 29 -3.08 -9.30 2.08
C GLU A 29 -2.96 -8.11 3.03
N LEU A 30 -3.72 -8.11 4.14
CA LEU A 30 -3.67 -7.03 5.12
C LEU A 30 -2.32 -7.02 5.81
N ALA A 31 -1.85 -8.20 6.25
CA ALA A 31 -0.53 -8.36 6.82
C ALA A 31 0.57 -7.96 5.80
N SER A 32 0.43 -8.35 4.53
CA SER A 32 1.40 -7.99 3.47
C SER A 32 1.48 -6.47 3.27
N ALA A 33 0.32 -5.78 3.27
CA ALA A 33 0.28 -4.33 3.18
C ALA A 33 0.96 -3.66 4.40
N TYR A 34 0.74 -4.17 5.61
CA TYR A 34 1.45 -3.66 6.79
C TYR A 34 2.96 -3.92 6.70
N TYR A 35 3.40 -5.08 6.22
CA TYR A 35 4.83 -5.36 6.04
C TYR A 35 5.46 -4.48 4.95
N LYS A 36 4.69 -3.98 3.97
CA LYS A 36 5.15 -2.90 3.08
C LYS A 36 5.53 -1.65 3.87
N VAL A 37 4.68 -1.25 4.82
CA VAL A 37 4.96 -0.12 5.71
C VAL A 37 6.17 -0.43 6.59
N PHE A 38 6.27 -1.62 7.17
CA PHE A 38 7.39 -2.05 8.02
C PHE A 38 8.75 -1.84 7.35
N LYS A 39 8.89 -2.22 6.07
CA LYS A 39 10.14 -2.04 5.30
C LYS A 39 10.66 -0.60 5.32
N TYR A 40 9.76 0.37 5.35
CA TYR A 40 10.11 1.77 5.27
C TYR A 40 9.92 2.55 6.58
N ASN A 41 9.05 2.08 7.48
CA ASN A 41 8.72 2.79 8.70
C ASN A 41 8.15 1.84 9.75
N GLU A 42 9.02 1.29 10.59
CA GLU A 42 8.63 0.40 11.67
C GLU A 42 7.73 1.08 12.72
N GLY A 43 7.93 2.38 12.98
CA GLY A 43 7.09 3.12 13.91
C GLY A 43 5.64 3.22 13.42
N SER A 44 5.43 3.57 12.16
CA SER A 44 4.09 3.58 11.54
C SER A 44 3.49 2.17 11.47
N PHE A 45 4.30 1.16 11.13
CA PHE A 45 3.87 -0.24 11.15
C PHE A 45 3.34 -0.67 12.53
N LYS A 46 4.06 -0.39 13.62
CA LYS A 46 3.63 -0.74 14.99
C LYS A 46 2.27 -0.12 15.33
N VAL A 47 2.07 1.15 14.97
CA VAL A 47 0.81 1.87 15.22
C VAL A 47 -0.33 1.26 14.41
N MET A 48 -0.14 1.03 13.11
CA MET A 48 -1.17 0.47 12.22
C MET A 48 -1.53 -0.96 12.62
N LYS A 49 -0.51 -1.80 12.89
CA LYS A 49 -0.68 -3.18 13.36
C LYS A 49 -1.51 -3.23 14.63
N LYS A 50 -1.17 -2.40 15.63
CA LYS A 50 -1.91 -2.33 16.90
C LYS A 50 -3.34 -1.87 16.69
N GLY A 51 -3.54 -0.79 15.93
CA GLY A 51 -4.87 -0.26 15.62
C GLY A 51 -5.77 -1.31 14.97
N ALA A 52 -5.25 -2.07 14.00
CA ALA A 52 -6.01 -3.13 13.35
C ALA A 52 -6.41 -4.26 14.32
N ILE A 53 -5.47 -4.71 15.15
CA ILE A 53 -5.72 -5.79 16.14
C ILE A 53 -6.75 -5.35 17.19
N ASP A 54 -6.71 -4.08 17.60
CA ASP A 54 -7.58 -3.53 18.64
C ASP A 54 -9.01 -3.28 18.09
N GLU A 55 -9.16 -2.94 16.80
CA GLU A 55 -10.45 -2.55 16.19
C GLU A 55 -11.18 -3.70 15.46
N ILE A 56 -10.50 -4.77 15.06
CA ILE A 56 -11.17 -5.94 14.45
C ILE A 56 -12.04 -6.64 15.51
N LYS A 57 -13.36 -6.54 15.34
CA LYS A 57 -14.36 -7.19 16.20
C LYS A 57 -14.59 -8.66 15.88
N ASP A 58 -14.32 -9.08 14.65
CA ASP A 58 -14.43 -10.50 14.25
C ASP A 58 -13.21 -11.28 14.77
N GLU A 59 -13.43 -12.07 15.81
CA GLU A 59 -12.40 -12.90 16.45
C GLU A 59 -11.72 -13.89 15.49
N LYS A 60 -12.45 -14.41 14.49
CA LYS A 60 -11.87 -15.30 13.48
C LYS A 60 -10.94 -14.51 12.57
N ALA A 61 -11.38 -13.37 12.07
CA ALA A 61 -10.53 -12.49 11.26
C ALA A 61 -9.28 -12.03 12.04
N LYS A 62 -9.44 -11.68 13.32
CA LYS A 62 -8.33 -11.30 14.21
C LYS A 62 -7.30 -12.41 14.36
N LYS A 63 -7.72 -13.65 14.63
CA LYS A 63 -6.82 -14.82 14.71
C LYS A 63 -6.06 -15.04 13.40
N LEU A 64 -6.75 -14.92 12.27
CA LEU A 64 -6.14 -15.07 10.94
C LEU A 64 -5.11 -13.97 10.64
N LEU A 65 -5.39 -12.71 11.04
CA LEU A 65 -4.42 -11.62 10.92
C LEU A 65 -3.19 -11.87 11.79
N LEU A 66 -3.38 -12.27 13.05
CA LEU A 66 -2.28 -12.57 13.96
C LEU A 66 -1.39 -13.70 13.42
N HIS A 67 -2.00 -14.76 12.89
CA HIS A 67 -1.28 -15.84 12.22
C HIS A 67 -0.36 -15.32 11.11
N TRP A 68 -0.90 -14.51 10.18
CA TRP A 68 -0.10 -13.99 9.07
C TRP A 68 1.00 -13.01 9.51
N LEU A 69 0.72 -12.18 10.51
CA LEU A 69 1.72 -11.30 11.10
C LEU A 69 2.85 -12.10 11.74
N GLU A 70 2.54 -13.19 12.44
CA GLU A 70 3.55 -14.08 13.03
C GLU A 70 4.37 -14.81 11.97
N GLU A 71 3.72 -15.31 10.92
CA GLU A 71 4.41 -15.97 9.80
C GLU A 71 5.40 -15.00 9.13
N PHE A 72 4.99 -13.78 8.83
CA PHE A 72 5.87 -12.77 8.23
C PHE A 72 6.98 -12.30 9.18
N GLU A 73 6.74 -12.34 10.50
CA GLU A 73 7.78 -12.09 11.49
C GLU A 73 8.82 -13.22 11.54
N LYS A 74 8.40 -14.48 11.37
CA LYS A 74 9.33 -15.61 11.22
C LYS A 74 10.20 -15.44 9.97
N LEU A 75 9.60 -15.02 8.84
CA LEU A 75 10.36 -14.72 7.62
C LEU A 75 11.39 -13.61 7.86
N ASN A 76 10.98 -12.50 8.49
CA ASN A 76 11.86 -11.40 8.83
C ASN A 76 13.04 -11.82 9.72
N ARG A 77 12.85 -12.82 10.60
CA ARG A 77 13.93 -13.39 11.43
C ARG A 77 14.89 -14.27 10.62
N GLN A 78 14.42 -14.94 9.58
CA GLN A 78 15.26 -15.76 8.69
C GLN A 78 16.08 -14.87 7.74
N VAL A 79 15.42 -13.97 7.03
CA VAL A 79 16.04 -12.98 6.16
C VAL A 79 15.35 -11.66 6.39
N ALA A 80 16.10 -10.68 6.91
CA ALA A 80 15.56 -9.37 7.26
C ALA A 80 14.77 -8.75 6.10
N LEU A 81 13.50 -8.41 6.32
CA LEU A 81 12.65 -7.81 5.29
C LEU A 81 12.96 -6.31 5.10
N ARG A 82 13.57 -5.68 6.12
CA ARG A 82 13.99 -4.29 6.11
C ARG A 82 15.51 -4.19 6.04
N GLN A 83 16.00 -3.35 5.14
CA GLN A 83 17.42 -3.00 5.12
C GLN A 83 17.76 -2.10 6.32
N MET A 84 18.68 -2.59 7.15
CA MET A 84 19.30 -1.85 8.25
C MET A 84 20.76 -1.58 7.85
N ASP A 85 21.73 -2.25 8.46
CA ASP A 85 23.16 -1.96 8.28
C ASP A 85 23.85 -2.81 7.19
N THR A 86 23.11 -3.75 6.59
CA THR A 86 23.66 -4.61 5.54
C THR A 86 23.90 -3.83 4.24
N LYS A 87 25.05 -4.08 3.59
CA LYS A 87 25.34 -3.57 2.24
C LYS A 87 24.18 -3.90 1.30
N LEU A 88 23.70 -2.90 0.56
CA LEU A 88 22.53 -3.01 -0.32
C LEU A 88 22.60 -4.20 -1.29
N VAL A 89 23.79 -4.47 -1.84
CA VAL A 89 24.01 -5.60 -2.75
C VAL A 89 23.76 -6.94 -2.07
N LYS A 90 24.32 -7.15 -0.86
CA LYS A 90 24.12 -8.38 -0.08
C LYS A 90 22.67 -8.55 0.35
N PHE A 91 22.02 -7.45 0.74
CA PHE A 91 20.59 -7.45 1.08
C PHE A 91 19.72 -7.86 -0.12
N ARG A 92 19.97 -7.30 -1.30
CA ARG A 92 19.24 -7.63 -2.53
C ARG A 92 19.48 -9.08 -2.96
N LEU A 93 20.70 -9.57 -2.84
CA LEU A 93 21.02 -10.97 -3.16
C LEU A 93 20.20 -11.93 -2.31
N ALA A 94 20.22 -11.76 -0.98
CA ALA A 94 19.44 -12.60 -0.06
C ALA A 94 17.91 -12.52 -0.31
N HIS A 95 17.40 -11.33 -0.64
CA HIS A 95 15.99 -11.16 -1.04
C HIS A 95 15.68 -11.89 -2.34
N ASN A 96 16.55 -11.80 -3.35
CA ASN A 96 16.35 -12.50 -4.62
C ASN A 96 16.41 -14.02 -4.44
N GLU A 97 17.31 -14.54 -3.61
CA GLU A 97 17.38 -15.98 -3.29
C GLU A 97 16.08 -16.47 -2.68
N LYS A 98 15.57 -15.80 -1.63
CA LYS A 98 14.27 -16.15 -1.02
C LYS A 98 13.09 -15.99 -1.97
N TYR A 99 13.11 -14.96 -2.80
CA TYR A 99 12.09 -14.76 -3.83
C TYR A 99 12.06 -15.95 -4.80
N GLN A 100 13.22 -16.37 -5.32
CA GLN A 100 13.31 -17.51 -6.25
C GLN A 100 12.94 -18.84 -5.58
N GLU A 101 13.33 -19.06 -4.32
CA GLU A 101 12.93 -20.23 -3.53
C GLU A 101 11.39 -20.38 -3.49
N TYR A 102 10.67 -19.31 -3.16
CA TYR A 102 9.20 -19.35 -3.13
C TYR A 102 8.57 -19.47 -4.51
N LEU A 103 9.15 -18.86 -5.55
CA LEU A 103 8.69 -19.06 -6.92
C LEU A 103 8.81 -20.54 -7.34
N GLN A 104 9.94 -21.18 -7.01
CA GLN A 104 10.16 -22.58 -7.30
C GLN A 104 9.15 -23.46 -6.54
N SER A 105 8.89 -23.19 -5.27
CA SER A 105 7.88 -23.92 -4.48
C SER A 105 6.47 -23.84 -5.08
N MET A 106 6.13 -22.76 -5.79
CA MET A 106 4.86 -22.66 -6.53
C MET A 106 4.83 -23.51 -7.81
N SER A 107 5.98 -23.71 -8.46
CA SER A 107 6.11 -24.43 -9.73
C SER A 107 6.27 -25.95 -9.60
N GLN A 108 6.57 -26.47 -8.41
CA GLN A 108 6.96 -27.87 -8.17
C GLN A 108 5.80 -28.85 -7.90
N GLY A 109 4.54 -28.47 -8.13
CA GLY A 109 3.42 -29.42 -8.03
C GLY A 109 3.43 -30.46 -9.17
N GLU A 110 3.04 -31.71 -8.88
CA GLU A 110 3.06 -32.87 -9.81
C GLU A 110 2.32 -32.66 -11.15
N THR A 111 1.49 -31.61 -11.27
CA THR A 111 0.70 -31.29 -12.47
C THR A 111 1.13 -29.99 -13.17
N GLY A 112 2.11 -29.25 -12.63
CA GLY A 112 2.46 -27.90 -13.12
C GLY A 112 1.30 -26.88 -13.05
N SER A 113 0.27 -27.17 -12.25
CA SER A 113 -0.96 -26.38 -12.16
C SER A 113 -1.04 -25.55 -10.87
N TYR A 114 -1.86 -24.50 -10.89
CA TYR A 114 -2.09 -23.60 -9.75
C TYR A 114 -2.73 -24.35 -8.58
N HIS A 115 -2.10 -24.33 -7.41
CA HIS A 115 -2.66 -24.87 -6.18
C HIS A 115 -3.08 -23.74 -5.23
N ILE A 116 -4.06 -24.00 -4.35
CA ILE A 116 -4.53 -23.02 -3.36
C ILE A 116 -3.39 -22.46 -2.49
N THR A 117 -2.41 -23.30 -2.12
CA THR A 117 -1.24 -22.86 -1.35
C THR A 117 -0.25 -22.01 -2.17
N SER A 118 -0.36 -21.97 -3.50
CA SER A 118 0.50 -21.14 -4.35
C SER A 118 0.35 -19.65 -4.02
N THR A 119 -0.81 -19.21 -3.55
CA THR A 119 -0.99 -17.81 -3.12
C THR A 119 -0.22 -17.46 -1.86
N ASP A 120 -0.03 -18.44 -0.96
CA ASP A 120 0.74 -18.25 0.25
C ASP A 120 2.22 -18.08 -0.10
N TYR A 121 2.72 -18.92 -0.99
CA TYR A 121 4.06 -18.77 -1.53
C TYR A 121 4.22 -17.47 -2.34
N LEU A 122 3.21 -17.05 -3.09
CA LEU A 122 3.24 -15.78 -3.82
C LEU A 122 3.33 -14.60 -2.85
N ALA A 123 2.53 -14.56 -1.79
CA ALA A 123 2.59 -13.51 -0.79
C ALA A 123 3.99 -13.45 -0.12
N LYS A 124 4.56 -14.61 0.22
CA LYS A 124 5.92 -14.73 0.76
C LYS A 124 6.97 -14.24 -0.24
N ALA A 125 6.87 -14.62 -1.52
CA ALA A 125 7.76 -14.14 -2.58
C ALA A 125 7.68 -12.61 -2.70
N LEU A 126 6.48 -12.05 -2.79
CA LEU A 126 6.27 -10.61 -2.94
C LEU A 126 6.86 -9.81 -1.76
N LEU A 127 6.86 -10.36 -0.55
CA LEU A 127 7.55 -9.76 0.59
C LEU A 127 9.06 -9.64 0.41
N TYR A 128 9.71 -10.49 -0.39
CA TYR A 128 11.13 -10.36 -0.73
C TYR A 128 11.37 -9.58 -2.02
N ALA A 129 10.34 -9.37 -2.84
CA ALA A 129 10.44 -8.50 -4.00
C ALA A 129 10.59 -7.03 -3.56
N ALA A 130 11.75 -6.42 -3.86
CA ALA A 130 12.10 -5.07 -3.41
C ALA A 130 11.29 -3.96 -4.09
N GLN A 131 10.83 -4.18 -5.34
CA GLN A 131 10.16 -3.15 -6.15
C GLN A 131 8.73 -3.50 -6.56
N ALA A 132 8.23 -4.68 -6.19
CA ALA A 132 6.89 -5.12 -6.57
C ALA A 132 5.81 -4.59 -5.62
N TYR A 133 4.56 -4.63 -6.08
CA TYR A 133 3.42 -4.54 -5.19
C TYR A 133 3.36 -5.78 -4.29
N HIS A 134 2.97 -5.61 -3.02
CA HIS A 134 2.89 -6.71 -2.04
C HIS A 134 1.48 -7.29 -1.93
N THR A 135 0.49 -6.57 -2.44
CA THR A 135 -0.90 -6.98 -2.44
C THR A 135 -1.48 -6.94 -3.85
N ARG A 136 -2.31 -7.92 -4.14
CA ARG A 136 -3.17 -7.95 -5.33
C ARG A 136 -4.13 -6.77 -5.30
N GLY A 137 -4.65 -6.39 -4.14
CA GLY A 137 -5.49 -5.19 -4.02
C GLY A 137 -4.81 -3.92 -4.54
N ALA A 138 -3.52 -3.72 -4.24
CA ALA A 138 -2.76 -2.62 -4.81
C ALA A 138 -2.54 -2.75 -6.32
N MET A 139 -2.24 -3.96 -6.81
CA MET A 139 -2.11 -4.21 -8.25
C MET A 139 -3.42 -3.90 -8.99
N ARG A 140 -4.56 -4.39 -8.51
CA ARG A 140 -5.86 -4.14 -9.14
C ARG A 140 -6.26 -2.69 -9.05
N HIS A 141 -6.12 -2.04 -7.90
CA HIS A 141 -6.45 -0.62 -7.79
C HIS A 141 -5.59 0.23 -8.73
N VAL A 142 -4.27 0.04 -8.73
CA VAL A 142 -3.37 0.91 -9.48
C VAL A 142 -3.29 0.55 -10.97
N VAL A 143 -3.04 -0.72 -11.30
CA VAL A 143 -2.84 -1.15 -12.69
C VAL A 143 -4.18 -1.19 -13.40
N GLN A 144 -5.12 -2.00 -12.92
CA GLN A 144 -6.44 -2.12 -13.54
C GLN A 144 -7.24 -0.82 -13.36
N GLY A 145 -7.36 -0.33 -12.12
CA GLY A 145 -8.20 0.82 -11.80
C GLY A 145 -7.75 2.14 -12.42
N LEU A 146 -6.49 2.53 -12.18
CA LEU A 146 -5.97 3.84 -12.59
C LEU A 146 -5.27 3.82 -13.95
N GLN A 147 -4.36 2.87 -14.21
CA GLN A 147 -3.57 2.88 -15.45
C GLN A 147 -4.39 2.41 -16.65
N MET A 148 -5.24 1.41 -16.48
CA MET A 148 -6.17 0.95 -17.53
C MET A 148 -7.50 1.71 -17.50
N SER A 149 -7.64 2.72 -16.63
CA SER A 149 -8.86 3.54 -16.48
C SER A 149 -10.14 2.74 -16.15
N ALA A 150 -10.04 1.57 -15.52
CA ALA A 150 -11.20 0.73 -15.20
C ALA A 150 -12.18 1.36 -14.19
N ILE A 151 -11.70 2.22 -13.29
CA ILE A 151 -12.54 2.90 -12.29
C ILE A 151 -13.52 3.88 -12.97
N PRO A 152 -13.08 4.77 -13.87
CA PRO A 152 -13.98 5.67 -14.58
C PRO A 152 -14.79 5.00 -15.69
N THR A 153 -14.33 3.90 -16.31
CA THR A 153 -15.01 3.30 -17.47
C THR A 153 -15.96 2.16 -17.13
N CYS A 154 -15.96 1.62 -15.91
CA CYS A 154 -16.75 0.44 -15.51
C CYS A 154 -16.51 -0.81 -16.40
N GLN A 155 -15.44 -0.86 -17.19
CA GLN A 155 -15.25 -1.80 -18.30
C GLN A 155 -14.77 -3.22 -17.92
N TYR A 156 -14.83 -3.62 -16.65
CA TYR A 156 -14.39 -4.97 -16.26
C TYR A 156 -15.42 -5.69 -15.40
N TYR A 157 -15.57 -6.99 -15.69
CA TYR A 157 -16.45 -7.93 -14.98
C TYR A 157 -16.11 -8.12 -13.49
N THR A 158 -14.92 -7.70 -13.03
CA THR A 158 -14.49 -7.82 -11.63
C THR A 158 -14.29 -6.44 -10.99
N PRO A 159 -15.29 -5.89 -10.28
CA PRO A 159 -15.16 -4.61 -9.59
C PRO A 159 -14.10 -4.68 -8.47
N LEU A 160 -13.48 -3.54 -8.16
CA LEU A 160 -12.62 -3.41 -6.99
C LEU A 160 -13.49 -3.54 -5.72
N SER A 161 -13.14 -4.49 -4.87
CA SER A 161 -13.76 -4.63 -3.55
C SER A 161 -13.27 -3.52 -2.62
N THR A 162 -14.03 -3.27 -1.54
CA THR A 162 -13.57 -2.39 -0.45
C THR A 162 -12.22 -2.86 0.11
N TYR A 163 -12.03 -4.18 0.15
CA TYR A 163 -10.82 -4.80 0.65
C TYR A 163 -9.60 -4.52 -0.24
N ASP A 164 -9.74 -4.62 -1.57
CA ASP A 164 -8.68 -4.29 -2.53
C ASP A 164 -8.21 -2.84 -2.35
N LEU A 165 -9.16 -1.92 -2.20
CA LEU A 165 -8.88 -0.49 -1.98
C LEU A 165 -8.21 -0.25 -0.64
N TRP A 166 -8.61 -0.99 0.40
CA TRP A 166 -8.08 -0.84 1.75
C TRP A 166 -6.61 -1.22 1.82
N VAL A 167 -6.24 -2.40 1.33
CA VAL A 167 -4.84 -2.82 1.28
C VAL A 167 -4.03 -1.95 0.33
N SER A 168 -4.62 -1.47 -0.77
CA SER A 168 -3.96 -0.52 -1.65
C SER A 168 -3.65 0.83 -0.98
N MET A 169 -4.55 1.34 -0.14
CA MET A 169 -4.33 2.55 0.64
C MET A 169 -3.11 2.38 1.55
N ILE A 170 -3.07 1.29 2.33
CA ILE A 170 -1.96 0.98 3.25
C ILE A 170 -0.65 0.78 2.47
N GLU A 171 -0.67 0.07 1.35
CA GLU A 171 0.54 -0.22 0.60
C GLU A 171 1.13 1.04 -0.06
N ASN A 172 0.27 1.90 -0.64
CA ASN A 172 0.70 3.17 -1.19
C ASN A 172 1.19 4.13 -0.10
N TRP A 173 0.65 4.06 1.12
CA TRP A 173 1.26 4.72 2.27
C TRP A 173 2.68 4.21 2.53
N GLY A 174 2.91 2.89 2.50
CA GLY A 174 4.24 2.30 2.59
C GLY A 174 5.22 2.81 1.52
N GLU A 175 4.78 2.91 0.26
CA GLU A 175 5.60 3.48 -0.82
C GLU A 175 5.81 5.00 -0.68
N ALA A 176 4.88 5.75 -0.12
CA ALA A 176 5.11 7.15 0.23
C ALA A 176 6.21 7.27 1.31
N ASN A 177 6.23 6.37 2.31
CA ASN A 177 7.28 6.32 3.34
C ASN A 177 8.67 5.99 2.75
N LYS A 178 8.74 5.21 1.68
CA LYS A 178 9.99 4.94 0.95
C LYS A 178 10.58 6.22 0.38
N GLU A 179 9.77 7.03 -0.30
CA GLU A 179 10.20 8.33 -0.83
C GLU A 179 10.61 9.28 0.31
N TYR A 180 9.84 9.26 1.40
CA TYR A 180 10.09 10.09 2.57
C TYR A 180 11.48 9.89 3.18
N LYS A 181 12.00 8.65 3.23
CA LYS A 181 13.36 8.36 3.74
C LYS A 181 14.45 9.18 3.04
N ASN A 182 14.22 9.59 1.79
CA ASN A 182 15.17 10.32 0.97
C ASN A 182 15.01 11.85 1.07
N CYS A 183 14.21 12.35 2.03
CA CYS A 183 13.87 13.77 2.16
C CYS A 183 14.69 14.56 3.20
N LYS A 184 15.79 14.00 3.76
CA LYS A 184 16.49 14.60 4.92
C LYS A 184 16.95 16.06 4.73
N TYR A 185 17.29 16.46 3.50
CA TYR A 185 17.91 17.76 3.20
C TYR A 185 17.11 18.60 2.21
N ILE A 186 15.82 18.34 2.06
CA ILE A 186 14.96 19.07 1.11
C ILE A 186 13.77 19.70 1.84
N SER A 187 13.15 20.68 1.18
CA SER A 187 11.94 21.32 1.71
C SER A 187 10.78 20.31 1.85
N ILE A 188 9.85 20.60 2.76
CA ILE A 188 8.62 19.80 2.92
C ILE A 188 7.83 19.72 1.61
N ALA A 189 7.73 20.83 0.87
CA ALA A 189 7.03 20.88 -0.40
C ALA A 189 7.71 19.99 -1.46
N GLU A 190 9.05 20.00 -1.53
CA GLU A 190 9.80 19.11 -2.43
C GLU A 190 9.67 17.64 -2.01
N CYS A 191 9.67 17.35 -0.71
CA CYS A 191 9.44 16.00 -0.22
C CYS A 191 8.02 15.49 -0.55
N LEU A 192 6.99 16.29 -0.30
CA LEU A 192 5.61 15.99 -0.69
C LEU A 192 5.50 15.80 -2.20
N MET A 193 6.22 16.59 -2.99
CA MET A 193 6.30 16.41 -4.44
C MET A 193 6.93 15.06 -4.80
N LYS A 194 8.00 14.60 -4.13
CA LYS A 194 8.56 13.26 -4.34
C LYS A 194 7.56 12.15 -4.01
N MET A 195 6.83 12.28 -2.90
CA MET A 195 5.81 11.34 -2.40
C MET A 195 4.48 11.36 -3.18
N SER A 196 4.22 12.45 -3.92
CA SER A 196 2.92 12.78 -4.54
C SER A 196 2.26 11.64 -5.30
N LYS A 197 3.01 10.88 -6.09
CA LYS A 197 2.52 9.71 -6.86
C LYS A 197 1.80 8.70 -5.95
N TYR A 198 2.39 8.39 -4.81
CA TYR A 198 1.88 7.36 -3.91
C TYR A 198 0.79 7.92 -2.99
N LEU A 199 0.93 9.17 -2.55
CA LEU A 199 -0.12 9.84 -1.78
C LEU A 199 -1.40 10.02 -2.61
N SER A 200 -1.30 10.42 -3.89
CA SER A 200 -2.44 10.53 -4.80
C SER A 200 -3.18 9.19 -4.91
N ARG A 201 -2.47 8.08 -5.12
CA ARG A 201 -3.06 6.72 -5.13
C ARG A 201 -3.72 6.37 -3.81
N MET A 202 -3.07 6.64 -2.68
CA MET A 202 -3.61 6.39 -1.35
C MET A 202 -4.93 7.17 -1.13
N PHE A 203 -4.94 8.46 -1.46
CA PHE A 203 -6.12 9.32 -1.33
C PHE A 203 -7.25 8.91 -2.29
N ASN A 204 -6.91 8.49 -3.51
CA ASN A 204 -7.89 7.96 -4.46
C ASN A 204 -8.61 6.74 -3.88
N ALA A 205 -7.86 5.75 -3.35
CA ALA A 205 -8.44 4.57 -2.71
C ALA A 205 -9.34 4.96 -1.52
N MET A 206 -8.84 5.85 -0.64
CA MET A 206 -9.57 6.35 0.52
C MET A 206 -10.88 7.04 0.11
N ARG A 207 -10.86 7.87 -0.94
CA ARG A 207 -12.05 8.55 -1.46
C ARG A 207 -13.10 7.55 -1.94
N VAL A 208 -12.69 6.53 -2.72
CA VAL A 208 -13.62 5.50 -3.23
C VAL A 208 -14.24 4.73 -2.07
N ILE A 209 -13.45 4.33 -1.08
CA ILE A 209 -13.94 3.65 0.13
C ILE A 209 -14.97 4.54 0.85
N ARG A 210 -14.59 5.78 1.17
CA ARG A 210 -15.42 6.70 1.95
C ARG A 210 -16.72 7.05 1.23
N ARG A 211 -16.67 7.38 -0.06
CA ARG A 211 -17.85 7.89 -0.79
C ARG A 211 -18.80 6.78 -1.23
N SER A 212 -18.26 5.64 -1.66
CA SER A 212 -19.04 4.63 -2.39
C SER A 212 -19.18 3.30 -1.67
N ARG A 213 -18.43 3.05 -0.59
CA ARG A 213 -18.39 1.71 0.05
C ARG A 213 -18.78 1.70 1.52
N LEU A 214 -18.44 2.73 2.29
CA LEU A 214 -18.74 2.77 3.73
C LEU A 214 -19.99 3.61 4.06
N PRO A 215 -20.86 3.12 4.97
CA PRO A 215 -21.94 3.94 5.53
C PRO A 215 -21.34 5.08 6.37
N LYS A 216 -22.09 6.18 6.55
CA LYS A 216 -21.57 7.40 7.22
C LYS A 216 -20.94 7.13 8.59
N ILE A 217 -21.51 6.21 9.35
CA ILE A 217 -21.06 5.83 10.70
C ILE A 217 -19.65 5.21 10.70
N ASP A 218 -19.28 4.50 9.63
CA ASP A 218 -17.99 3.81 9.52
C ASP A 218 -16.92 4.67 8.82
N ARG A 219 -17.21 5.95 8.55
CA ARG A 219 -16.26 6.87 7.88
C ARG A 219 -15.35 7.60 8.85
N GLU A 220 -15.48 7.37 10.15
CA GLU A 220 -14.62 8.00 11.15
C GLU A 220 -13.14 7.68 10.85
N GLY A 221 -12.28 8.70 10.87
CA GLY A 221 -10.85 8.54 10.60
C GLY A 221 -10.44 8.64 9.12
N LEU A 222 -11.37 8.50 8.17
CA LEU A 222 -11.12 8.76 6.75
C LEU A 222 -11.25 10.25 6.44
N LEU A 223 -10.32 10.79 5.63
CA LEU A 223 -10.34 12.19 5.22
C LEU A 223 -11.55 12.49 4.32
N ASP A 224 -12.05 13.72 4.39
CA ASP A 224 -13.06 14.19 3.46
C ASP A 224 -12.44 14.80 2.20
N PHE A 225 -13.09 14.52 1.07
CA PHE A 225 -12.64 14.87 -0.28
C PHE A 225 -13.69 15.75 -0.95
N GLY A 226 -13.30 16.61 -1.89
CA GLY A 226 -14.18 17.51 -2.66
C GLY A 226 -14.34 18.94 -2.11
N THR A 227 -13.49 19.35 -1.16
CA THR A 227 -13.40 20.71 -0.63
C THR A 227 -12.16 21.43 -1.17
N THR A 228 -12.00 22.74 -0.90
CA THR A 228 -10.83 23.52 -1.37
C THR A 228 -9.48 23.04 -0.84
N ASP A 229 -9.49 22.26 0.25
CA ASP A 229 -8.34 21.61 0.88
C ASP A 229 -8.25 20.10 0.54
N ASP A 230 -8.76 19.67 -0.62
CA ASP A 230 -8.76 18.26 -1.03
C ASP A 230 -7.32 17.67 -1.13
N PRO A 231 -6.97 16.66 -0.31
CA PRO A 231 -5.66 16.00 -0.36
C PRO A 231 -5.32 15.38 -1.72
N GLU A 232 -6.31 14.85 -2.44
CA GLU A 232 -6.12 14.27 -3.77
C GLU A 232 -5.75 15.38 -4.77
N PHE A 233 -6.45 16.51 -4.73
CA PHE A 233 -6.15 17.65 -5.60
C PHE A 233 -4.71 18.15 -5.40
N VAL A 234 -4.29 18.37 -4.16
CA VAL A 234 -2.94 18.90 -3.89
C VAL A 234 -1.87 17.89 -4.32
N THR A 235 -2.08 16.60 -4.05
CA THR A 235 -1.09 15.59 -4.45
C THR A 235 -1.05 15.36 -5.96
N ASP A 236 -2.16 15.49 -6.67
CA ASP A 236 -2.19 15.48 -8.13
C ASP A 236 -1.52 16.72 -8.73
N LEU A 237 -1.74 17.90 -8.15
CA LEU A 237 -1.04 19.13 -8.54
C LEU A 237 0.49 18.94 -8.41
N LEU A 238 0.95 18.47 -7.25
CA LEU A 238 2.37 18.20 -7.00
C LEU A 238 2.93 17.14 -7.96
N LEU A 239 2.15 16.11 -8.30
CA LEU A 239 2.56 15.09 -9.26
C LEU A 239 2.74 15.69 -10.67
N ARG A 240 1.90 16.64 -11.08
CA ARG A 240 2.07 17.37 -12.36
C ARG A 240 3.34 18.19 -12.36
N TYR A 241 3.63 18.92 -11.28
CA TYR A 241 4.89 19.64 -11.12
C TYR A 241 6.09 18.69 -11.23
N LYS A 242 6.09 17.58 -10.49
CA LYS A 242 7.13 16.54 -10.55
C LYS A 242 7.37 16.06 -11.99
N LYS A 243 6.31 15.74 -12.73
CA LYS A 243 6.40 15.27 -14.12
C LYS A 243 6.93 16.33 -15.08
N SER A 244 6.60 17.60 -14.83
CA SER A 244 7.05 18.71 -15.68
C SER A 244 8.49 19.17 -15.41
N GLY A 245 9.11 18.75 -14.30
CA GLY A 245 10.42 19.24 -13.87
C GLY A 245 10.44 20.70 -13.40
N LYS A 246 9.29 21.39 -13.39
CA LYS A 246 9.18 22.79 -12.97
C LYS A 246 9.22 22.91 -11.45
N LYS A 247 9.81 24.01 -10.96
CA LYS A 247 9.69 24.43 -9.56
C LYS A 247 8.23 24.82 -9.24
N LEU A 248 7.85 24.65 -7.98
CA LEU A 248 6.53 25.05 -7.48
C LEU A 248 6.34 26.57 -7.59
N SER A 249 5.19 26.99 -8.11
CA SER A 249 4.79 28.40 -8.12
C SER A 249 4.39 28.88 -6.72
N PRO A 250 4.37 30.20 -6.44
CA PRO A 250 3.87 30.74 -5.17
C PRO A 250 2.45 30.25 -4.83
N ALA A 251 1.56 30.18 -5.83
CA ALA A 251 0.21 29.62 -5.64
C ALA A 251 0.24 28.14 -5.24
N ALA A 252 1.13 27.34 -5.83
CA ALA A 252 1.29 25.93 -5.46
C ALA A 252 1.74 25.75 -4.00
N TYR A 253 2.58 26.65 -3.48
CA TYR A 253 2.95 26.64 -2.06
C TYR A 253 1.76 26.89 -1.12
N ASN A 254 0.80 27.72 -1.51
CA ASN A 254 -0.42 27.93 -0.72
C ASN A 254 -1.25 26.63 -0.62
N PHE A 255 -1.38 25.87 -1.71
CA PHE A 255 -2.04 24.57 -1.68
C PHE A 255 -1.32 23.54 -0.81
N VAL A 256 0.02 23.55 -0.82
CA VAL A 256 0.81 22.73 0.12
C VAL A 256 0.53 23.11 1.57
N ARG A 257 0.41 24.40 1.86
CA ARG A 257 0.04 24.88 3.20
C ARG A 257 -1.36 24.40 3.61
N PHE A 258 -2.37 24.56 2.75
CA PHE A 258 -3.73 24.07 3.04
C PHE A 258 -3.77 22.56 3.26
N PHE A 259 -3.02 21.80 2.46
CA PHE A 259 -2.86 20.37 2.65
C PHE A 259 -2.33 20.07 4.06
N LEU A 260 -1.26 20.73 4.48
CA LEU A 260 -0.66 20.55 5.80
C LEU A 260 -1.62 20.96 6.93
N ASP A 261 -2.35 22.06 6.77
CA ASP A 261 -3.35 22.53 7.72
C ASP A 261 -4.48 21.51 7.95
N LYS A 262 -4.90 20.78 6.90
CA LYS A 262 -5.89 19.70 7.00
C LYS A 262 -5.43 18.55 7.90
N PHE A 263 -4.13 18.27 7.92
CA PHE A 263 -3.53 17.31 8.85
C PHE A 263 -3.15 17.95 10.20
N LYS A 264 -3.58 19.19 10.46
CA LYS A 264 -3.24 19.97 11.67
C LYS A 264 -1.74 20.04 11.90
N CYS A 265 -1.00 20.29 10.83
CA CYS A 265 0.44 20.50 10.83
C CYS A 265 0.77 21.96 11.05
N ARG A 266 1.10 22.32 12.29
CA ARG A 266 1.68 23.64 12.57
C ARG A 266 3.14 23.62 12.13
N ILE A 267 3.40 24.05 10.89
CA ILE A 267 4.76 24.24 10.39
C ILE A 267 5.05 25.74 10.43
N SER A 268 6.07 26.14 11.20
CA SER A 268 6.60 27.50 11.20
C SER A 268 7.13 27.85 9.81
N SER A 269 6.92 29.08 9.36
CA SER A 269 7.22 29.59 8.01
C SER A 269 8.68 29.51 7.56
N HIS A 270 9.59 29.06 8.44
CA HIS A 270 10.96 28.72 8.06
C HIS A 270 11.08 27.23 7.70
N VAL A 271 11.21 27.00 6.39
CA VAL A 271 11.11 25.73 5.63
C VAL A 271 12.30 24.77 5.88
N HIS A 272 12.80 24.66 7.11
CA HIS A 272 13.86 23.71 7.50
C HIS A 272 13.53 22.87 8.75
N SER A 273 12.26 22.73 9.15
CA SER A 273 11.90 21.96 10.34
C SER A 273 11.56 20.47 10.09
N ASN A 274 12.48 19.62 10.55
CA ASN A 274 12.37 18.26 11.11
C ASN A 274 11.66 17.11 10.36
N PHE A 275 12.49 16.11 10.03
CA PHE A 275 12.26 14.70 9.64
C PHE A 275 11.27 13.88 10.51
N LEU A 276 10.75 14.43 11.61
CA LEU A 276 9.75 13.78 12.47
C LEU A 276 8.37 14.46 12.39
N LEU A 277 8.31 15.72 11.97
CA LEU A 277 7.08 16.52 11.97
C LEU A 277 6.11 16.10 10.87
N LEU A 278 6.56 15.97 9.62
CA LEU A 278 5.69 15.60 8.48
C LEU A 278 5.06 14.21 8.67
N LEU A 279 5.81 13.28 9.25
CA LEU A 279 5.33 11.92 9.46
C LEU A 279 4.33 11.84 10.62
N ASN A 280 4.61 12.51 11.75
CA ASN A 280 3.67 12.61 12.87
C ASN A 280 2.42 13.43 12.52
N CYS A 281 2.55 14.34 11.57
CA CYS A 281 1.47 15.07 10.94
C CYS A 281 0.51 14.17 10.15
N LEU A 282 1.04 13.42 9.18
CA LEU A 282 0.24 12.57 8.32
C LEU A 282 -0.37 11.38 9.10
N LYS A 283 0.26 10.95 10.21
CA LYS A 283 -0.31 9.99 11.18
C LYS A 283 -1.65 10.42 11.79
N LYS A 284 -2.01 11.71 11.76
CA LYS A 284 -3.32 12.16 12.27
C LYS A 284 -4.50 11.73 11.40
N SER A 285 -4.26 11.30 10.16
CA SER A 285 -5.23 10.43 9.48
C SER A 285 -5.22 9.09 10.20
N LYS A 286 -6.30 8.76 10.91
CA LYS A 286 -6.49 7.43 11.51
C LYS A 286 -6.67 6.43 10.35
N MET A 287 -5.58 6.05 9.68
CA MET A 287 -5.52 4.80 8.90
C MET A 287 -5.45 3.65 9.91
N ARG A 288 -6.56 3.44 10.63
CA ARG A 288 -6.82 2.27 11.46
C ARG A 288 -7.52 1.27 10.58
#